data_AF-A0A971T1A7-F1
#
_entry.id   AF-A0A971T1A7-F1
#
_cell.length_a   1.000
_cell.length_b   1.000
_cell.length_c   1.000
_cell.angle_alpha   90.00
_cell.angle_beta   90.00
_cell.angle_gamma   90.00
#
_symmetry.space_group_name_H-M   'P 1'
#
loop_
_entity.id
_entity.type
_entity.pdbx_description
1 polymer ?
#
loop_
_entity_poly.entity_id
_entity_poly.type
_entity_poly.pdbx_seq_one_letter_code
_entity_poly.pdbx_strand_id
1 'polypeptide(L)'
;MLILLIRLRPILRFIRYRILHADDSPERISRGLAIGVFVAYLPLMGIQMALSWAVAALFKANKAMALLGAWVSNPATAVFVY
;
A
#
# COMPACT_ATOMS: atom_id res chain seq x y z
N MET A 1 -9.10 -19.99 19.59
CA MET A 1 -8.11 -19.21 18.81
C MET A 1 -7.72 -19.89 17.49
N LEU A 2 -7.34 -21.18 17.49
CA LEU A 2 -6.91 -21.91 16.28
C LEU A 2 -7.99 -22.04 15.18
N ILE A 3 -9.26 -22.24 15.56
CA ILE A 3 -10.39 -22.40 14.62
C ILE A 3 -10.68 -21.11 13.84
N LEU A 4 -10.51 -19.94 14.47
CA LEU A 4 -10.73 -18.64 13.82
C LEU A 4 -9.70 -18.39 12.72
N LEU A 5 -8.43 -18.73 12.97
CA LEU A 5 -7.35 -18.60 12.00
C LEU A 5 -7.59 -19.47 10.77
N ILE A 6 -8.11 -20.70 10.96
CA ILE A 6 -8.42 -21.61 9.85
C ILE A 6 -9.51 -21.04 8.93
N ARG A 7 -10.52 -20.36 9.51
CA ARG A 7 -11.63 -19.75 8.76
C ARG A 7 -11.21 -18.54 7.93
N LEU A 8 -10.17 -17.81 8.35
CA LEU A 8 -9.65 -16.63 7.65
C LEU A 8 -8.64 -16.96 6.54
N ARG A 9 -8.09 -18.18 6.49
CA ARG A 9 -7.10 -18.59 5.47
C ARG A 9 -7.49 -18.25 4.02
N PRO A 10 -8.72 -18.54 3.54
CA PRO A 10 -9.10 -18.21 2.16
C PRO A 10 -9.13 -16.69 1.91
N ILE A 11 -9.59 -15.91 2.90
CA ILE A 11 -9.62 -14.45 2.82
C ILE A 11 -8.21 -13.88 2.76
N LEU A 12 -7.31 -14.33 3.65
CA LEU A 12 -5.92 -13.89 3.65
C LEU A 12 -5.20 -14.22 2.33
N ARG A 13 -5.46 -15.41 1.77
CA ARG A 13 -4.95 -15.80 0.46
C ARG A 13 -5.50 -14.90 -0.64
N PHE A 14 -6.79 -14.58 -0.60
CA PHE A 14 -7.43 -13.69 -1.55
C PHE A 14 -6.82 -12.28 -1.48
N ILE A 15 -6.72 -11.70 -0.27
CA ILE A 15 -6.10 -10.39 -0.08
C ILE A 15 -4.67 -10.39 -0.60
N ARG A 16 -3.87 -11.39 -0.22
CA ARG A 16 -2.46 -11.50 -0.62
C ARG A 16 -2.27 -11.54 -2.14
N TYR A 17 -3.00 -12.37 -2.86
CA TYR A 17 -2.73 -12.61 -4.29
C TYR A 17 -3.64 -11.83 -5.23
N ARG A 18 -4.85 -11.43 -4.81
CA ARG A 18 -5.80 -10.70 -5.67
C ARG A 18 -5.84 -9.21 -5.40
N ILE A 19 -5.57 -8.79 -4.18
CA ILE A 19 -5.58 -7.36 -3.81
C ILE A 19 -4.16 -6.81 -3.83
N LEU A 20 -3.27 -7.43 -3.07
CA LEU A 20 -1.88 -6.96 -2.93
C LEU A 20 -0.99 -7.36 -4.09
N HIS A 21 -1.41 -8.31 -4.91
CA HIS A 21 -0.59 -8.89 -6.00
C HIS A 21 0.79 -9.30 -5.46
N ALA A 22 0.81 -10.03 -4.34
CA ALA A 22 2.06 -10.42 -3.66
C ALA A 22 2.89 -11.47 -4.45
N ASP A 23 2.40 -11.89 -5.60
CA ASP A 23 3.09 -12.65 -6.64
C ASP A 23 3.85 -11.76 -7.65
N ASP A 24 3.74 -10.43 -7.57
CA ASP A 24 4.62 -9.49 -8.30
C ASP A 24 6.09 -9.69 -7.92
N SER A 25 7.00 -9.26 -8.81
CA SER A 25 8.43 -9.30 -8.52
C SER A 25 8.80 -8.43 -7.30
N PRO A 26 9.82 -8.82 -6.51
CA PRO A 26 10.28 -8.05 -5.36
C PRO A 26 10.60 -6.58 -5.70
N GLU A 27 11.12 -6.32 -6.89
CA GLU A 27 11.44 -4.97 -7.39
C GLU A 27 10.18 -4.13 -7.59
N ARG A 28 9.09 -4.71 -8.10
CA ARG A 28 7.82 -4.00 -8.30
C ARG A 28 7.13 -3.72 -6.97
N ILE A 29 7.16 -4.67 -6.04
CA ILE A 29 6.62 -4.54 -4.68
C ILE A 29 7.36 -3.45 -3.91
N SER A 30 8.69 -3.54 -3.83
CA SER A 30 9.54 -2.57 -3.12
C SER A 30 9.44 -1.17 -3.73
N ARG A 31 9.44 -1.05 -5.06
CA ARG A 31 9.22 0.24 -5.75
C ARG A 31 7.85 0.84 -5.42
N GLY A 32 6.81 0.02 -5.40
CA GLY A 32 5.46 0.46 -5.04
C GLY A 32 5.45 1.02 -3.63
N LEU A 33 5.95 0.25 -2.67
CA LEU A 33 6.03 0.66 -1.27
C LEU A 33 6.85 1.95 -1.11
N ALA A 34 8.01 2.05 -1.74
CA ALA A 34 8.86 3.25 -1.69
C ALA A 34 8.14 4.50 -2.23
N ILE A 35 7.41 4.38 -3.35
CA ILE A 35 6.59 5.47 -3.90
C ILE A 35 5.52 5.91 -2.90
N GLY A 36 4.80 4.95 -2.31
CA GLY A 36 3.75 5.25 -1.33
C GLY A 36 4.30 5.98 -0.11
N VAL A 37 5.38 5.47 0.47
CA VAL A 37 6.03 6.09 1.64
C VAL A 37 6.54 7.48 1.29
N PHE A 38 7.17 7.67 0.13
CA PHE A 38 7.61 8.99 -0.31
C PHE A 38 6.44 9.99 -0.40
N VAL A 39 5.32 9.58 -1.01
CA VAL A 39 4.13 10.43 -1.13
C VAL A 39 3.49 10.72 0.24
N ALA A 40 3.56 9.80 1.20
CA ALA A 40 3.06 10.01 2.57
C ALA A 40 3.73 11.21 3.28
N TYR A 41 4.99 11.50 2.98
CA TYR A 41 5.72 12.65 3.53
C TYR A 41 5.43 13.97 2.80
N LEU A 42 4.68 13.96 1.69
CA LEU A 42 4.22 15.19 1.06
C LEU A 42 3.00 15.71 1.82
N PRO A 43 2.95 17.01 2.24
CA PRO A 43 1.82 17.60 2.95
C PRO A 43 0.63 17.87 2.00
N LEU A 44 0.23 16.84 1.25
CA LEU A 44 -0.80 16.84 0.22
C LEU A 44 -2.01 15.99 0.65
N MET A 45 -2.37 16.07 1.93
CA MET A 45 -3.46 15.30 2.51
C MET A 45 -4.75 15.49 1.69
N GLY A 46 -5.45 14.38 1.45
CA GLY A 46 -6.62 14.34 0.56
C GLY A 46 -6.32 13.88 -0.87
N ILE A 47 -5.12 14.15 -1.42
CA ILE A 47 -4.74 13.71 -2.77
C ILE A 47 -3.62 12.66 -2.81
N GLN A 48 -2.96 12.37 -1.67
CA GLN A 48 -1.86 11.40 -1.56
C GLN A 48 -2.19 10.02 -2.17
N MET A 49 -3.42 9.52 -2.01
CA MET A 49 -3.83 8.22 -2.55
C MET A 49 -3.82 8.21 -4.09
N ALA A 50 -4.43 9.23 -4.69
CA ALA A 50 -4.45 9.40 -6.14
C ALA A 50 -3.03 9.60 -6.69
N LEU A 51 -2.23 10.44 -6.01
CA LEU A 51 -0.84 10.69 -6.38
C LEU A 51 0.02 9.42 -6.31
N SER A 52 -0.07 8.66 -5.22
CA SER A 52 0.65 7.40 -5.05
C SER A 52 0.31 6.39 -6.13
N TRP A 53 -0.98 6.26 -6.48
CA TRP A 53 -1.43 5.38 -7.55
C TRP A 53 -0.91 5.83 -8.92
N ALA A 54 -1.00 7.13 -9.22
CA ALA A 54 -0.56 7.69 -10.50
C ALA A 54 0.96 7.54 -10.69
N VAL A 55 1.75 7.85 -9.66
CA VAL A 55 3.21 7.69 -9.67
C VAL A 55 3.57 6.20 -9.77
N ALA A 56 2.91 5.32 -9.02
CA ALA A 56 3.14 3.88 -9.15
C ALA A 56 2.80 3.34 -10.54
N ALA A 57 1.74 3.83 -11.17
CA ALA A 57 1.39 3.49 -12.55
C ALA A 57 2.48 3.94 -13.54
N LEU A 58 2.97 5.19 -13.41
CA LEU A 58 4.03 5.76 -14.24
C LEU A 58 5.33 4.94 -14.16
N PHE A 59 5.71 4.53 -12.95
CA PHE A 59 6.94 3.76 -12.71
C PHE A 59 6.75 2.24 -12.86
N LYS A 60 5.58 1.78 -13.35
CA LYS A 60 5.21 0.36 -13.50
C LYS A 60 5.39 -0.44 -12.20
N ALA A 61 5.18 0.21 -11.07
CA ALA A 61 5.31 -0.37 -9.73
C ALA A 61 4.03 -1.10 -9.30
N ASN A 62 4.09 -1.84 -8.19
CA ASN A 62 2.90 -2.42 -7.59
C ASN A 62 2.04 -1.31 -6.96
N LYS A 63 0.89 -1.06 -7.58
CA LYS A 63 -0.05 0.01 -7.19
C LYS A 63 -0.68 -0.23 -5.82
N ALA A 64 -0.98 -1.48 -5.47
CA ALA A 64 -1.55 -1.81 -4.17
C ALA A 64 -0.56 -1.51 -3.03
N MET A 65 0.71 -1.89 -3.22
CA MET A 65 1.77 -1.60 -2.27
C MET A 65 2.07 -0.10 -2.16
N ALA A 66 1.93 0.67 -3.24
CA ALA A 66 2.03 2.12 -3.18
C ALA A 66 0.89 2.76 -2.38
N LEU A 67 -0.34 2.31 -2.58
CA LEU A 67 -1.47 2.78 -1.77
C LEU A 67 -1.30 2.43 -0.29
N LEU A 68 -0.81 1.23 0.02
CA LEU A 68 -0.49 0.85 1.40
C LEU A 68 0.64 1.70 2.00
N GLY A 69 1.70 1.98 1.24
CA GLY A 69 2.79 2.85 1.69
C GLY A 69 2.33 4.27 2.00
N ALA A 70 1.34 4.79 1.26
CA ALA A 70 0.77 6.11 1.49
C ALA A 70 0.07 6.24 2.85
N TRP A 71 -0.41 5.13 3.41
CA TRP A 71 -1.08 5.09 4.73
C TRP A 71 -0.13 5.15 5.92
N VAL A 72 1.18 5.27 5.70
CA VAL A 72 2.14 5.60 6.77
C VAL A 72 1.74 6.92 7.46
N SER A 73 1.25 7.89 6.70
CA SER A 73 0.52 9.04 7.22
C SER A 73 -0.98 8.84 7.02
N ASN A 74 -1.79 9.13 8.03
CA ASN A 74 -3.25 9.18 7.91
C ASN A 74 -3.77 10.45 8.59
N PRO A 75 -5.02 10.88 8.35
CA PRO A 75 -5.54 12.14 8.91
C PRO A 75 -5.36 12.33 10.42
N ALA A 76 -5.36 11.23 11.19
CA ALA A 76 -5.15 11.28 12.63
C ALA A 76 -3.67 11.41 13.02
N THR A 77 -2.74 10.84 12.24
CA THR A 77 -1.29 10.88 12.52
C THR A 77 -0.55 11.98 11.77
N ALA A 78 -1.20 12.57 10.78
CA ALA A 78 -0.62 13.49 9.83
C ALA A 78 0.09 14.68 10.48
N VAL A 79 -0.52 15.24 11.53
CA VAL A 79 0.02 16.36 12.32
C VAL A 79 1.38 16.06 12.96
N PHE A 80 1.73 14.79 13.15
CA PHE A 80 3.04 14.38 13.71
C PHE A 80 4.06 14.00 12.64
N VAL A 81 3.62 13.78 11.39
CA VAL A 81 4.50 13.33 10.29
C VAL A 81 5.11 14.52 9.56
N TYR A 82 4.40 15.63 9.48
CA TYR A 82 4.80 16.84 8.77
C TYR A 82 4.61 18.10 9.60
#